data_AF-A0A524I876-F1
#
_entry.id   AF-A0A524I876-F1
#
_cell.length_a   1.000
_cell.length_b   1.000
_cell.length_c   1.000
_cell.angle_alpha   90.00
_cell.angle_beta   90.00
_cell.angle_gamma   90.00
#
_symmetry.space_group_name_H-M   'P 1'
#
loop_
_entity.id
_entity.type
_entity.pdbx_description
1 polymer ?
#
loop_
_entity_poly.entity_id
_entity_poly.type
_entity_poly.pdbx_seq_one_letter_code
_entity_poly.pdbx_strand_id
1 'polypeptide(L)'
;MKRCVIAGLRLLGLVLVIAGCSLSSYSETTLTGTIGGQAFTFADGYIDADGSAQLFNAAQDFTDAFSYDWTAVPKIMFTVNPVGVGEHKLQLNLLDLANAFTVTGYDGTTNYIFTEGTLEITEVTDTEVKGRMHITSDTDDLDGIFTLERVAW
;
A
#
# COMPACT_ATOMS: atom_id res chain seq x y z
N MET A 1 9.62 -24.05 9.15
CA MET A 1 9.73 -23.93 10.62
C MET A 1 10.71 -22.80 10.94
N LYS A 2 10.24 -21.56 11.12
CA LYS A 2 11.10 -20.42 11.48
C LYS A 2 11.14 -20.31 13.01
N ARG A 3 12.34 -20.14 13.59
CA ARG A 3 12.61 -20.21 15.03
C ARG A 3 12.42 -18.83 15.68
N CYS A 4 11.59 -18.76 16.72
CA CYS A 4 11.51 -17.60 17.62
C CYS A 4 12.78 -17.48 18.47
N VAL A 5 13.38 -16.29 18.50
CA VAL A 5 14.45 -15.97 19.46
C VAL A 5 13.84 -15.19 20.62
N ILE A 6 13.87 -15.77 21.81
CA ILE A 6 13.38 -15.16 23.05
C ILE A 6 14.54 -14.36 23.66
N ALA A 7 14.49 -13.03 23.58
CA ALA A 7 15.40 -12.16 24.33
C ALA A 7 14.74 -11.82 25.67
N GLY A 8 15.09 -12.54 26.73
CA GLY A 8 14.59 -12.28 28.09
C GLY A 8 15.49 -11.28 28.82
N LEU A 9 15.04 -10.04 29.01
CA LEU A 9 15.64 -9.09 29.94
C LEU A 9 14.91 -9.19 31.29
N ARG A 10 15.60 -9.61 32.34
CA ARG A 10 15.04 -9.74 33.69
C ARG A 10 15.12 -8.40 34.43
N LEU A 11 14.00 -7.70 34.58
CA LEU A 11 13.79 -6.79 35.71
C LEU A 11 12.76 -7.42 36.66
N LEU A 12 13.05 -7.36 37.95
CA LEU A 12 12.18 -7.88 39.01
C LEU A 12 10.83 -7.16 38.98
N GLY A 13 9.75 -7.93 38.78
CA GLY A 13 8.38 -7.49 38.98
C GLY A 13 7.69 -7.11 37.67
N LEU A 14 6.78 -7.99 37.23
CA LEU A 14 5.95 -7.90 36.02
C LEU A 14 6.63 -8.39 34.73
N VAL A 15 6.49 -9.70 34.46
CA VAL A 15 6.76 -10.26 33.14
C VAL A 15 5.57 -9.92 32.25
N LEU A 16 5.69 -8.83 31.48
CA LEU A 16 4.80 -8.58 30.35
C LEU A 16 5.32 -9.39 29.16
N VAL A 17 4.72 -10.56 28.90
CA VAL A 17 4.99 -11.33 27.69
C VAL A 17 4.22 -10.69 26.54
N ILE A 18 4.85 -9.76 25.83
CA ILE A 18 4.30 -9.29 24.55
C ILE A 18 4.71 -10.33 23.50
N ALA A 19 3.81 -11.27 23.19
CA ALA A 19 3.97 -12.15 22.06
C ALA A 19 3.73 -11.33 20.77
N GLY A 20 4.72 -10.54 20.36
CA GLY A 20 4.72 -9.87 19.07
C GLY A 20 5.05 -10.88 17.98
N CYS A 21 4.05 -11.60 17.47
CA CYS A 21 4.16 -12.23 16.17
C CYS A 21 3.87 -11.11 15.16
N SER A 22 4.89 -10.42 14.65
CA SER A 22 4.64 -9.50 13.54
C SER A 22 4.35 -10.35 12.29
N LEU A 23 3.05 -10.41 11.94
CA LEU A 23 2.57 -10.52 10.57
C LEU A 23 3.41 -9.61 9.66
N SER A 24 3.69 -10.05 8.43
CA SER A 24 4.31 -9.30 7.33
C SER A 24 5.19 -8.11 7.76
N SER A 25 6.52 -8.26 7.76
CA SER A 25 7.38 -7.09 8.00
C SER A 25 7.26 -6.14 6.81
N TYR A 26 6.36 -5.18 6.89
CA TYR A 26 6.30 -4.04 5.98
C TYR A 26 7.65 -3.32 6.00
N SER A 27 8.09 -2.85 4.84
CA SER A 27 9.19 -1.88 4.79
C SER A 27 8.75 -0.55 5.43
N GLU A 28 9.67 0.08 6.16
CA GLU A 28 9.50 1.42 6.74
C GLU A 28 10.01 2.52 5.79
N THR A 29 10.41 2.15 4.56
CA THR A 29 10.83 3.07 3.51
C THR A 29 9.64 3.51 2.66
N THR A 30 9.79 4.60 1.90
CA THR A 30 8.87 4.97 0.83
C THR A 30 8.51 3.76 -0.03
N LEU A 31 7.25 3.70 -0.46
CA LEU A 31 6.72 2.62 -1.29
C LEU A 31 7.52 2.49 -2.59
N THR A 32 8.11 1.32 -2.79
CA THR A 32 8.87 0.97 -3.98
C THR A 32 8.55 -0.45 -4.42
N GLY A 33 8.91 -0.78 -5.65
CA GLY A 33 8.82 -2.15 -6.14
C GLY A 33 8.76 -2.17 -7.66
N THR A 34 8.24 -3.24 -8.22
CA THR A 34 8.10 -3.42 -9.67
C THR A 34 6.65 -3.46 -10.12
N ILE A 35 6.40 -2.97 -11.34
CA ILE A 35 5.14 -3.15 -12.07
C ILE A 35 5.53 -3.46 -13.52
N GLY A 36 5.09 -4.61 -14.05
CA GLY A 36 5.50 -5.03 -15.39
C GLY A 36 7.01 -5.26 -15.52
N GLY A 37 7.67 -5.64 -14.42
CA GLY A 37 9.13 -5.83 -14.37
C GLY A 37 9.95 -4.52 -14.37
N GLN A 38 9.30 -3.35 -14.32
CA GLN A 38 9.97 -2.05 -14.22
C GLN A 38 9.91 -1.55 -12.79
N ALA A 39 11.02 -0.99 -12.29
CA ALA A 39 11.10 -0.49 -10.92
C ALA A 39 10.52 0.94 -10.81
N PHE A 40 9.70 1.16 -9.78
CA PHE A 40 9.07 2.44 -9.48
C PHE A 40 9.21 2.83 -8.01
N THR A 41 9.05 4.11 -7.73
CA THR A 41 8.99 4.67 -6.37
C THR A 41 7.77 5.57 -6.29
N PHE A 42 6.90 5.39 -5.31
CA PHE A 42 5.65 6.12 -5.19
C PHE A 42 5.69 6.98 -3.93
N ALA A 43 5.55 8.30 -4.09
CA ALA A 43 5.67 9.24 -2.99
C ALA A 43 4.39 10.02 -2.73
N ASP A 44 3.69 10.40 -3.81
CA ASP A 44 2.53 11.29 -3.74
C ASP A 44 1.29 10.62 -4.32
N GLY A 45 0.12 11.10 -3.93
CA GLY A 45 -1.14 10.57 -4.40
C GLY A 45 -2.33 11.23 -3.72
N TYR A 46 -3.52 10.81 -4.08
CA TYR A 46 -4.75 11.30 -3.46
C TYR A 46 -5.77 10.20 -3.21
N ILE A 47 -6.67 10.44 -2.27
CA ILE A 47 -7.84 9.61 -2.00
C ILE A 47 -9.11 10.46 -2.00
N ASP A 48 -10.11 9.99 -2.74
CA ASP A 48 -11.43 10.60 -2.85
C ASP A 48 -12.35 10.18 -1.70
N ALA A 49 -13.46 10.90 -1.54
CA ALA A 49 -14.46 10.62 -0.50
C ALA A 49 -15.09 9.23 -0.61
N ASP A 50 -15.12 8.64 -1.80
CA ASP A 50 -15.64 7.30 -2.04
C ASP A 50 -14.61 6.18 -1.72
N GLY A 51 -13.39 6.56 -1.33
CA GLY A 51 -12.29 5.67 -0.99
C GLY A 51 -11.39 5.32 -2.17
N SER A 52 -11.64 5.83 -3.37
CA SER A 52 -10.78 5.62 -4.54
C SER A 52 -9.45 6.35 -4.32
N ALA A 53 -8.35 5.62 -4.44
CA ALA A 53 -7.01 6.13 -4.20
C ALA A 53 -6.11 5.95 -5.42
N GLN A 54 -5.23 6.92 -5.64
CA GLN A 54 -4.16 6.84 -6.64
C GLN A 54 -2.83 7.29 -6.03
N LEU A 55 -1.76 6.51 -6.22
CA LEU A 55 -0.38 6.88 -5.91
C LEU A 55 0.41 7.01 -7.21
N PHE A 56 1.16 8.10 -7.37
CA PHE A 56 1.93 8.41 -8.57
C PHE A 56 3.42 8.15 -8.37
N ASN A 57 4.08 7.74 -9.46
CA ASN A 57 5.53 7.57 -9.46
C ASN A 57 6.26 8.91 -9.22
N ALA A 58 7.17 8.92 -8.25
CA ALA A 58 7.92 10.08 -7.76
C ALA A 58 8.92 10.65 -8.78
N ALA A 59 9.32 9.86 -9.78
CA ALA A 59 10.26 10.30 -10.81
C ALA A 59 9.64 11.26 -11.85
N GLN A 60 8.36 11.61 -11.72
CA GLN A 60 7.66 12.48 -12.66
C GLN A 60 7.73 13.94 -12.18
N ASP A 61 8.24 14.81 -13.06
CA ASP A 61 8.25 16.25 -12.86
C ASP A 61 6.93 16.83 -13.37
N PHE A 62 6.01 17.14 -12.46
CA PHE A 62 4.67 17.66 -12.78
C PHE A 62 4.64 19.19 -12.97
N THR A 63 5.75 19.82 -13.34
CA THR A 63 5.88 21.30 -13.43
C THR A 63 4.95 21.97 -14.44
N ASP A 64 4.35 21.24 -15.39
CA ASP A 64 3.29 21.73 -16.27
C ASP A 64 2.11 20.73 -16.37
N ALA A 65 1.22 20.79 -15.38
CA ALA A 65 0.06 19.91 -15.28
C ALA A 65 -0.92 19.97 -16.48
N PHE A 66 -0.86 21.03 -17.31
CA PHE A 66 -1.79 21.24 -18.43
C PHE A 66 -1.35 20.57 -19.75
N SER A 67 -0.05 20.30 -19.92
CA SER A 67 0.48 19.60 -21.10
C SER A 67 0.74 18.10 -20.85
N TYR A 68 0.52 17.65 -19.62
CA TYR A 68 0.90 16.33 -19.17
C TYR A 68 -0.20 15.29 -19.41
N ASP A 69 0.15 14.18 -20.07
CA ASP A 69 -0.77 13.07 -20.30
C ASP A 69 -0.90 12.21 -19.03
N TRP A 70 -1.83 12.62 -18.16
CA TRP A 70 -2.16 11.92 -16.91
C TRP A 70 -2.61 10.46 -17.12
N THR A 71 -2.97 10.08 -18.34
CA THR A 71 -3.40 8.71 -18.65
C THR A 71 -2.22 7.74 -18.77
N ALA A 72 -1.02 8.23 -19.12
CA ALA A 72 0.20 7.42 -19.32
C ALA A 72 1.14 7.39 -18.10
N VAL A 73 0.72 7.94 -16.97
CA VAL A 73 1.54 8.08 -15.77
C VAL A 73 1.53 6.78 -14.98
N PRO A 74 2.71 6.18 -14.68
CA PRO A 74 2.76 5.03 -13.81
C PRO A 74 2.16 5.34 -12.44
N LYS A 75 1.25 4.48 -11.99
CA LYS A 75 0.47 4.71 -10.77
C LYS A 75 -0.04 3.42 -10.14
N ILE A 76 -0.35 3.49 -8.86
CA ILE A 76 -1.06 2.44 -8.12
C ILE A 76 -2.47 2.93 -7.85
N MET A 77 -3.46 2.07 -8.04
CA MET A 77 -4.88 2.35 -7.85
C MET A 77 -5.52 1.30 -6.95
N PHE A 78 -6.31 1.74 -5.97
CA PHE A 78 -7.06 0.86 -5.07
C PHE A 78 -8.26 1.59 -4.46
N THR A 79 -9.16 0.86 -3.82
CA THR A 79 -10.34 1.44 -3.16
C THR A 79 -10.45 0.94 -1.74
N VAL A 80 -10.48 1.84 -0.76
CA VAL A 80 -10.76 1.54 0.66
C VAL A 80 -12.03 2.27 1.09
N ASN A 81 -13.15 1.54 1.19
CA ASN A 81 -14.44 2.10 1.58
C ASN A 81 -15.08 1.27 2.70
N PRO A 82 -15.39 1.87 3.87
CA PRO A 82 -15.13 3.26 4.24
C PRO A 82 -13.63 3.55 4.44
N VAL A 83 -13.20 4.80 4.21
CA VAL A 83 -11.84 5.24 4.51
C VAL A 83 -11.63 5.20 6.02
N GLY A 84 -10.75 4.30 6.49
CA GLY A 84 -10.51 4.09 7.91
C GLY A 84 -9.24 3.29 8.16
N VAL A 85 -8.75 3.35 9.40
CA VAL A 85 -7.58 2.58 9.84
C VAL A 85 -7.91 1.09 9.87
N GLY A 86 -7.01 0.26 9.34
CA GLY A 86 -7.19 -1.19 9.29
C GLY A 86 -6.35 -1.87 8.23
N GLU A 87 -6.25 -3.20 8.35
CA GLU A 87 -5.56 -4.06 7.39
C GLU A 87 -6.55 -4.66 6.38
N HIS A 88 -6.16 -4.62 5.11
CA HIS A 88 -6.87 -5.15 3.97
C HIS A 88 -6.00 -6.24 3.33
N LYS A 89 -6.40 -7.49 3.51
CA LYS A 89 -5.75 -8.62 2.85
C LYS A 89 -6.18 -8.67 1.39
N LEU A 90 -5.21 -8.71 0.49
CA LEU A 90 -5.50 -8.87 -0.93
C LEU A 90 -5.99 -10.30 -1.19
N GLN A 91 -7.07 -10.39 -1.95
CA GLN A 91 -7.65 -11.62 -2.42
C GLN A 91 -8.50 -11.34 -3.67
N LEU A 92 -8.24 -12.08 -4.74
CA LEU A 92 -9.14 -12.11 -5.89
C LEU A 92 -9.98 -13.38 -5.81
N ASN A 93 -11.27 -13.23 -5.52
CA ASN A 93 -12.24 -14.31 -5.62
C ASN A 93 -13.23 -14.02 -6.74
N LEU A 94 -13.05 -14.67 -7.90
CA LEU A 94 -13.94 -14.49 -9.06
C LEU A 94 -15.38 -14.95 -8.81
N LEU A 95 -15.62 -15.74 -7.77
CA LEU A 95 -16.95 -16.20 -7.36
C LEU A 95 -17.60 -15.27 -6.32
N ASP A 96 -16.82 -14.37 -5.73
CA ASP A 96 -17.26 -13.44 -4.69
C ASP A 96 -16.50 -12.11 -4.84
N LEU A 97 -16.85 -11.38 -5.90
CA LEU A 97 -16.26 -10.08 -6.20
C LEU A 97 -16.59 -9.03 -5.12
N ALA A 98 -17.63 -9.24 -4.32
CA ALA A 98 -18.02 -8.33 -3.25
C ALA A 98 -17.01 -8.32 -2.09
N ASN A 99 -16.30 -9.44 -1.88
CA ASN A 99 -15.24 -9.56 -0.89
C ASN A 99 -13.84 -9.56 -1.51
N ALA A 100 -13.73 -9.37 -2.83
CA ALA A 100 -12.45 -9.24 -3.49
C ALA A 100 -11.81 -7.88 -3.14
N PHE A 101 -10.54 -7.91 -2.77
CA PHE A 101 -9.74 -6.71 -2.57
C PHE A 101 -8.45 -6.87 -3.36
N THR A 102 -8.21 -5.95 -4.27
CA THR A 102 -7.05 -5.98 -5.17
C THR A 102 -6.45 -4.60 -5.29
N VAL A 103 -5.16 -4.56 -5.57
CA VAL A 103 -4.45 -3.32 -5.91
C VAL A 103 -4.05 -3.43 -7.38
N THR A 104 -4.22 -2.35 -8.14
CA THR A 104 -3.83 -2.31 -9.56
C THR A 104 -2.62 -1.41 -9.73
N GLY A 105 -1.52 -1.95 -10.23
CA GLY A 105 -0.39 -1.18 -10.72
C GLY A 105 -0.54 -0.90 -12.22
N TYR A 106 -0.21 0.31 -12.64
CA TYR A 106 -0.17 0.72 -14.04
C TYR A 106 1.24 1.22 -14.35
N ASP A 107 1.88 0.69 -15.39
CA ASP A 107 3.26 1.03 -15.78
C ASP A 107 3.34 2.19 -16.80
N GLY A 108 2.21 2.82 -17.11
CA GLY A 108 2.09 3.80 -18.20
C GLY A 108 1.56 3.22 -19.51
N THR A 109 1.36 1.89 -19.59
CA THR A 109 0.81 1.21 -20.78
C THR A 109 -0.18 0.11 -20.41
N THR A 110 0.14 -0.72 -19.41
CA THR A 110 -0.57 -1.94 -19.05
C THR A 110 -0.96 -1.93 -17.57
N ASN A 111 -2.12 -2.50 -17.25
CA ASN A 111 -2.57 -2.72 -15.88
C ASN A 111 -2.15 -4.11 -15.38
N TYR A 112 -1.64 -4.16 -14.16
CA TYR A 112 -1.18 -5.34 -13.45
C TYR A 112 -1.94 -5.44 -12.13
N ILE A 113 -2.54 -6.60 -11.86
CA ILE A 113 -3.38 -6.80 -10.68
C ILE A 113 -2.58 -7.56 -9.63
N PHE A 114 -2.38 -6.93 -8.47
CA PHE A 114 -1.86 -7.57 -7.27
C PHE A 114 -3.01 -8.26 -6.53
N THR A 115 -2.81 -9.51 -6.18
CA THR A 115 -3.84 -10.38 -5.58
C THR A 115 -3.39 -11.04 -4.27
N GLU A 116 -2.12 -10.85 -3.90
CA GLU A 116 -1.52 -11.40 -2.68
C GLU A 116 -0.90 -10.30 -1.81
N GLY A 117 -0.82 -10.56 -0.51
CA GLY A 117 -0.25 -9.65 0.48
C GLY A 117 -1.29 -8.80 1.21
N THR A 118 -0.85 -7.69 1.78
CA THR A 118 -1.66 -6.83 2.64
C THR A 118 -1.39 -5.35 2.38
N LEU A 119 -2.45 -4.55 2.47
CA LEU A 119 -2.42 -3.10 2.52
C LEU A 119 -3.01 -2.68 3.87
N GLU A 120 -2.33 -1.80 4.61
CA GLU A 120 -2.81 -1.29 5.89
C GLU A 120 -2.89 0.22 5.84
N ILE A 121 -4.06 0.76 6.19
CA ILE A 121 -4.21 2.17 6.52
C ILE A 121 -3.86 2.35 7.99
N THR A 122 -2.82 3.15 8.26
CA THR A 122 -2.27 3.33 9.61
C THR A 122 -2.75 4.62 10.27
N GLU A 123 -3.09 5.64 9.47
CA GLU A 123 -3.54 6.94 9.95
C GLU A 123 -4.53 7.56 8.97
N VAL A 124 -5.59 8.17 9.49
CA VAL A 124 -6.53 8.99 8.72
C VAL A 124 -6.69 10.33 9.44
N THR A 125 -6.36 11.41 8.75
CA THR A 125 -6.52 12.80 9.21
C THR A 125 -7.43 13.56 8.25
N ASP A 126 -7.74 14.82 8.56
CA ASP A 126 -8.59 15.66 7.71
C ASP A 126 -7.97 15.95 6.33
N THR A 127 -6.65 15.95 6.23
CA THR A 127 -5.92 16.31 4.99
C THR A 127 -5.15 15.16 4.37
N GLU A 128 -4.89 14.08 5.12
CA GLU A 128 -4.01 13.00 4.67
C GLU A 128 -4.49 11.62 5.15
N VAL A 129 -4.22 10.60 4.34
CA VAL A 129 -4.31 9.18 4.70
C VAL A 129 -2.92 8.57 4.56
N LYS A 130 -2.42 7.93 5.61
CA LYS A 130 -1.15 7.20 5.58
C LYS A 130 -1.39 5.72 5.65
N GLY A 131 -0.53 4.98 4.99
CA GLY A 131 -0.58 3.53 5.01
C GLY A 131 0.72 2.90 4.60
N ARG A 132 0.68 1.58 4.52
CA ARG A 132 1.78 0.74 4.07
C ARG A 132 1.23 -0.45 3.33
N MET A 133 2.02 -1.01 2.43
CA MET A 133 1.65 -2.22 1.73
C MET A 133 2.85 -3.15 1.58
N HIS A 134 2.57 -4.43 1.55
CA HIS A 134 3.49 -5.49 1.16
C HIS A 134 2.67 -6.46 0.31
N ILE A 135 2.71 -6.26 -1.00
CA ILE A 135 1.83 -6.93 -1.96
C ILE A 135 2.63 -7.51 -3.12
N THR A 136 2.14 -8.63 -3.66
CA THR A 136 2.82 -9.37 -4.71
C THR A 136 1.86 -9.88 -5.77
N SER A 137 2.42 -10.13 -6.94
CA SER A 137 1.88 -10.92 -8.04
C SER A 137 2.96 -11.91 -8.51
N ASP A 138 2.73 -12.59 -9.64
CA ASP A 138 3.67 -13.58 -10.17
C ASP A 138 5.07 -13.00 -10.49
N THR A 139 5.12 -11.75 -10.95
CA THR A 139 6.36 -11.11 -11.44
C THR A 139 6.69 -9.79 -10.78
N ASP A 140 5.78 -9.28 -9.96
CA ASP A 140 5.85 -7.92 -9.45
C ASP A 140 5.55 -7.87 -7.95
N ASP A 141 6.23 -6.97 -7.25
CA ASP A 141 6.07 -6.72 -5.82
C ASP A 141 6.06 -5.22 -5.52
N LEU A 142 5.35 -4.83 -4.46
CA LEU A 142 5.36 -3.47 -3.93
C LEU A 142 5.45 -3.55 -2.40
N ASP A 143 6.42 -2.84 -1.83
CA ASP A 143 6.67 -2.80 -0.39
C ASP A 143 7.05 -1.39 0.08
N GLY A 144 6.41 -0.95 1.16
CA GLY A 144 6.74 0.29 1.85
C GLY A 144 5.54 1.11 2.27
N ILE A 145 5.83 2.35 2.69
CA ILE A 145 4.87 3.31 3.22
C ILE A 145 4.44 4.32 2.16
N PHE A 146 3.21 4.79 2.25
CA PHE A 146 2.66 5.81 1.36
C PHE A 146 1.84 6.86 2.14
N THR A 147 1.70 8.03 1.52
CA THR A 147 0.82 9.11 1.99
C THR A 147 -0.06 9.56 0.82
N LEU A 148 -1.34 9.77 1.10
CA LEU A 148 -2.35 10.23 0.16
C LEU A 148 -2.93 11.53 0.67
N GLU A 149 -2.97 12.56 -0.18
CA GLU A 149 -3.76 13.76 0.09
C GLU A 149 -5.25 13.42 0.05
N ARG A 150 -6.00 13.92 1.01
CA ARG A 150 -7.44 13.73 1.06
C ARG A 150 -8.10 14.89 0.32
N VAL A 151 -8.72 14.60 -0.82
CA VAL A 151 -9.43 15.61 -1.60
C VAL A 151 -10.63 16.09 -0.78
N ALA A 152 -10.71 17.41 -0.54
CA ALA A 152 -11.65 18.02 0.42
C ALA A 152 -13.11 17.59 0.21
N TRP A 153 -13.81 17.33 1.32
CA TRP A 153 -15.22 16.90 1.39
C TRP A 153 -16.16 18.06 1.70
#